data_AF-A0A933U7W4-F1
#
_entry.id   AF-A0A933U7W4-F1
#
_cell.length_a   1.000
_cell.length_b   1.000
_cell.length_c   1.000
_cell.angle_alpha   90.00
_cell.angle_beta   90.00
_cell.angle_gamma   90.00
#
_symmetry.space_group_name_H-M   'P 1'
#
loop_
_entity.id
_entity.type
_entity.pdbx_description
1 polymer ?
#
loop_
_entity_poly.entity_id
_entity_poly.type
_entity_poly.pdbx_seq_one_letter_code
_entity_poly.pdbx_strand_id
1 'polypeptide(L)'
;MKKPKGTRRAPAAHPKRDWSIDTPRVLATLNAILELELAGTVRYMHYSFMVFGHHRLPLIAWLRGQANESLLHAQFAGEHITGLGGHPSLDIGPLLETHRHTIEQILEESHEHESDALVCYRELLELVKDRSVLLEEYARTQIASEETHLAELAKMMRVD
;
A
#
# COMPACT_ATOMS: atom_id res chain seq x y z
N MET A 1 -18.26 32.39 -40.59
CA MET A 1 -17.07 32.68 -39.76
C MET A 1 -16.72 31.45 -38.92
N LYS A 2 -15.58 30.79 -39.16
CA LYS A 2 -15.06 29.70 -38.31
C LYS A 2 -14.20 30.33 -37.20
N LYS A 3 -14.52 30.07 -35.93
CA LYS A 3 -13.69 30.49 -34.79
C LYS A 3 -12.32 29.77 -34.85
N PRO A 4 -11.20 30.44 -34.51
CA PRO A 4 -9.90 29.78 -34.47
C PRO A 4 -9.87 28.77 -33.31
N LYS A 5 -9.37 27.55 -33.60
CA LYS A 5 -9.11 26.53 -32.60
C LYS A 5 -8.04 27.07 -31.63
N GLY A 6 -8.43 27.31 -30.38
CA GLY A 6 -7.50 27.71 -29.33
C GLY A 6 -6.40 26.66 -29.19
N THR A 7 -5.15 27.09 -29.35
CA THR A 7 -3.98 26.27 -29.05
C THR A 7 -3.99 25.97 -27.56
N ARG A 8 -4.34 24.74 -27.19
CA ARG A 8 -4.22 24.26 -25.81
C ARG A 8 -2.72 24.27 -25.48
N ARG A 9 -2.27 25.29 -24.75
CA ARG A 9 -0.89 25.35 -24.25
C ARG A 9 -0.69 24.11 -23.38
N ALA A 10 0.29 23.29 -23.71
CA ALA A 10 0.70 22.20 -22.83
C ALA A 10 1.00 22.80 -21.44
N PRO A 11 0.59 22.13 -20.35
CA PRO A 11 0.92 22.61 -19.01
C PRO A 11 2.43 22.82 -18.90
N ALA A 12 2.84 23.83 -18.15
CA ALA A 12 4.25 24.09 -17.89
C ALA A 12 4.90 22.80 -17.37
N ALA A 13 6.07 22.44 -17.92
CA ALA A 13 6.82 21.29 -17.46
C ALA A 13 7.00 21.39 -15.93
N HIS A 14 6.75 20.29 -15.22
CA HIS A 14 7.09 20.22 -13.80
C HIS A 14 8.54 20.66 -13.61
N PRO A 15 8.86 21.42 -12.53
CA PRO A 15 10.24 21.77 -12.24
C PRO A 15 11.08 20.49 -12.25
N LYS A 16 12.23 20.52 -12.92
CA LYS A 16 13.14 19.37 -12.98
C LYS A 16 13.44 18.94 -11.54
N ARG A 17 13.08 17.71 -11.19
CA ARG A 17 13.39 17.14 -9.87
C ARG A 17 14.91 16.94 -9.80
N ASP A 18 15.54 17.53 -8.81
CA ASP A 18 16.99 17.43 -8.54
C ASP A 18 17.30 16.31 -7.53
N TRP A 19 16.54 15.22 -7.58
CA TRP A 19 16.73 14.10 -6.65
C TRP A 19 17.88 13.22 -7.12
N SER A 20 18.87 12.99 -6.25
CA SER A 20 19.93 12.02 -6.47
C SER A 20 19.47 10.62 -6.00
N ILE A 21 18.51 10.03 -6.71
CA ILE A 21 17.96 8.70 -6.41
C ILE A 21 18.22 7.70 -7.54
N ASP A 22 18.29 6.41 -7.20
CA ASP A 22 18.29 5.31 -8.16
C ASP A 22 16.85 5.05 -8.62
N THR A 23 16.40 5.79 -9.65
CA THR A 23 15.02 5.72 -10.13
C THR A 23 14.58 4.30 -10.52
N PRO A 24 15.37 3.49 -11.26
CA PRO A 24 15.00 2.10 -11.53
C PRO A 24 14.73 1.27 -10.28
N ARG A 25 15.58 1.35 -9.24
CA ARG A 25 15.36 0.61 -7.99
C ARG A 25 14.15 1.14 -7.22
N VAL A 26 13.99 2.45 -7.13
CA VAL A 26 12.81 3.07 -6.48
C VAL A 26 11.51 2.63 -7.17
N LEU A 27 11.49 2.62 -8.51
CA LEU A 27 10.33 2.15 -9.28
C LEU A 27 10.03 0.67 -9.05
N ALA A 28 11.06 -0.18 -8.93
CA ALA A 28 10.88 -1.58 -8.61
C ALA A 28 10.29 -1.77 -7.20
N THR A 29 10.82 -1.09 -6.19
CA THR A 29 10.30 -1.14 -4.82
C THR A 29 8.87 -0.60 -4.72
N LEU A 30 8.55 0.51 -5.39
CA LEU A 30 7.18 1.04 -5.42
C LEU A 30 6.19 0.08 -6.10
N ASN A 31 6.61 -0.64 -7.13
CA ASN A 31 5.75 -1.66 -7.76
C ASN A 31 5.54 -2.87 -6.84
N ALA A 32 6.56 -3.32 -6.11
CA ALA A 32 6.39 -4.36 -5.09
C ALA A 32 5.41 -3.94 -3.99
N ILE A 33 5.50 -2.67 -3.54
CA ILE A 33 4.52 -2.08 -2.61
C ILE A 33 3.12 -2.11 -3.23
N LEU A 34 2.95 -1.62 -4.46
CA LEU A 34 1.65 -1.61 -5.14
C LEU A 34 1.03 -3.01 -5.21
N GLU A 35 1.82 -4.02 -5.57
CA GLU A 35 1.37 -5.41 -5.67
C GLU A 35 0.93 -5.96 -4.30
N LEU A 36 1.67 -5.67 -3.23
CA LEU A 36 1.31 -6.04 -1.86
C LEU A 36 0.01 -5.34 -1.42
N GLU A 37 -0.13 -4.04 -1.63
CA GLU A 37 -1.31 -3.28 -1.20
C GLU A 37 -2.59 -3.69 -1.95
N LEU A 38 -2.46 -4.03 -3.24
CA LEU A 38 -3.54 -4.64 -4.00
C LEU A 38 -3.89 -6.04 -3.45
N ALA A 39 -2.90 -6.83 -3.08
CA ALA A 39 -3.12 -8.13 -2.43
C ALA A 39 -3.83 -7.97 -1.08
N GLY A 40 -3.43 -6.98 -0.26
CA GLY A 40 -4.07 -6.63 1.02
C GLY A 40 -5.53 -6.25 0.85
N THR A 41 -5.84 -5.42 -0.16
CA THR A 41 -7.22 -5.06 -0.52
C THR A 41 -8.10 -6.29 -0.74
N VAL A 42 -7.62 -7.23 -1.57
CA VAL A 42 -8.34 -8.47 -1.87
C VAL A 42 -8.45 -9.36 -0.64
N ARG A 43 -7.34 -9.54 0.10
CA ARG A 43 -7.22 -10.43 1.25
C ARG A 43 -8.15 -10.01 2.39
N TYR A 44 -8.08 -8.75 2.82
CA TYR A 44 -8.92 -8.22 3.90
C TYR A 44 -10.40 -8.25 3.55
N MET A 45 -10.74 -7.93 2.29
CA MET A 45 -12.11 -8.05 1.80
C MET A 45 -12.59 -9.51 1.87
N HIS A 46 -11.76 -10.45 1.42
CA HIS A 46 -12.04 -11.88 1.46
C HIS A 46 -12.28 -12.38 2.90
N TYR A 47 -11.37 -12.08 3.83
CA TYR A 47 -11.53 -12.46 5.23
C TYR A 47 -12.81 -11.90 5.85
N SER A 48 -13.25 -10.70 5.45
CA SER A 48 -14.51 -10.12 5.94
C SER A 48 -15.74 -10.99 5.62
N PHE A 49 -15.67 -11.85 4.60
CA PHE A 49 -16.72 -12.82 4.27
C PHE A 49 -16.64 -14.10 5.10
N MET A 50 -15.44 -14.44 5.57
CA MET A 50 -15.12 -15.72 6.21
C MET A 50 -15.23 -15.68 7.74
N VAL A 51 -15.55 -14.52 8.34
CA VAL A 51 -15.87 -14.41 9.77
C VAL A 51 -17.35 -14.77 10.02
N PHE A 52 -17.58 -15.73 10.91
CA PHE A 52 -18.91 -16.21 11.33
C PHE A 52 -19.14 -16.03 12.84
N GLY A 53 -20.39 -16.19 13.29
CA GLY A 53 -20.76 -16.16 14.71
C GLY A 53 -21.29 -14.80 15.22
N HIS A 54 -21.71 -14.78 16.48
CA HIS A 54 -22.48 -13.68 17.08
C HIS A 54 -21.67 -12.38 17.24
N HIS A 55 -20.34 -12.47 17.35
CA HIS A 55 -19.43 -11.33 17.57
C HIS A 55 -18.80 -10.81 16.27
N ARG A 56 -19.29 -11.22 15.09
CA ARG A 56 -18.63 -10.92 13.81
C ARG A 56 -18.69 -9.46 13.36
N LEU A 57 -19.68 -8.67 13.81
CA LEU A 57 -19.93 -7.34 13.24
C LEU A 57 -18.74 -6.38 13.41
N PRO A 58 -18.09 -6.25 14.59
CA PRO A 58 -16.90 -5.41 14.73
C PRO A 58 -15.72 -5.91 13.89
N LEU A 59 -15.49 -7.22 13.83
CA LEU A 59 -14.37 -7.80 13.06
C LEU A 59 -14.53 -7.54 11.55
N ILE A 60 -15.74 -7.67 11.01
CA ILE A 60 -16.03 -7.37 9.61
C ILE A 60 -15.83 -5.90 9.30
N ALA A 61 -16.26 -5.02 10.21
CA ALA A 61 -16.05 -3.59 10.05
C ALA A 61 -14.56 -3.25 10.04
N TRP A 62 -13.78 -3.84 10.95
CA TRP A 62 -12.33 -3.68 11.00
C TRP A 62 -11.65 -4.21 9.73
N LEU A 63 -11.91 -5.46 9.32
CA LEU A 63 -11.34 -6.06 8.10
C LEU A 63 -11.67 -5.23 6.85
N ARG A 64 -12.90 -4.75 6.69
CA ARG A 64 -13.27 -3.88 5.56
C ARG A 64 -12.62 -2.50 5.64
N GLY A 65 -12.34 -2.01 6.85
CA GLY A 65 -11.53 -0.82 7.07
C GLY A 65 -10.13 -1.00 6.50
N GLN A 66 -9.46 -2.10 6.87
CA GLN A 66 -8.13 -2.44 6.37
C GLN A 66 -8.12 -2.62 4.84
N ALA A 67 -9.12 -3.29 4.26
CA ALA A 67 -9.23 -3.40 2.81
C ALA A 67 -9.31 -2.04 2.08
N ASN A 68 -10.03 -1.07 2.66
CA ASN A 68 -10.12 0.28 2.08
C ASN A 68 -8.81 1.06 2.24
N GLU A 69 -8.10 0.85 3.35
CA GLU A 69 -6.82 1.48 3.63
C GLU A 69 -5.72 0.96 2.69
N SER A 70 -5.62 -0.36 2.49
CA SER A 70 -4.70 -0.93 1.50
C SER A 70 -4.99 -0.42 0.08
N LEU A 71 -6.28 -0.23 -0.28
CA LEU A 71 -6.62 0.37 -1.58
C LEU A 71 -6.13 1.82 -1.70
N LEU A 72 -6.20 2.59 -0.62
CA LEU A 72 -5.66 3.96 -0.58
C LEU A 72 -4.13 3.96 -0.72
N HIS A 73 -3.44 3.03 -0.07
CA HIS A 73 -1.99 2.86 -0.20
C HIS A 73 -1.57 2.48 -1.63
N ALA A 74 -2.29 1.54 -2.25
CA ALA A 74 -2.10 1.18 -3.66
C ALA A 74 -2.26 2.39 -4.59
N GLN A 75 -3.24 3.26 -4.34
CA GLN A 75 -3.41 4.50 -5.10
C GLN A 75 -2.19 5.42 -4.94
N PHE A 76 -1.69 5.63 -3.72
CA PHE A 76 -0.50 6.45 -3.49
C PHE A 76 0.74 5.89 -4.18
N ALA A 77 1.00 4.58 -4.07
CA ALA A 77 2.10 3.92 -4.77
C ALA A 77 2.01 4.13 -6.29
N GLY A 78 0.83 3.93 -6.89
CA GLY A 78 0.59 4.14 -8.31
C GLY A 78 0.85 5.58 -8.79
N GLU A 79 0.41 6.57 -8.02
CA GLU A 79 0.67 7.99 -8.31
C GLU A 79 2.16 8.32 -8.21
N HIS A 80 2.90 7.74 -7.24
CA HIS A 80 4.34 7.90 -7.15
C HIS A 80 5.08 7.25 -8.33
N ILE A 81 4.68 6.04 -8.74
CA ILE A 81 5.26 5.32 -9.89
C ILE A 81 5.11 6.16 -11.17
N THR A 82 3.87 6.55 -11.50
CA THR A 82 3.59 7.34 -12.71
C THR A 82 4.21 8.73 -12.63
N GLY A 83 4.23 9.33 -11.44
CA GLY A 83 4.89 10.61 -11.18
C GLY A 83 6.40 10.56 -11.43
N LEU A 84 7.05 9.39 -11.30
CA LEU A 84 8.46 9.16 -11.63
C LEU A 84 8.67 8.75 -13.10
N GLY A 85 7.60 8.65 -13.89
CA GLY A 85 7.64 8.19 -15.28
C GLY A 85 7.70 6.67 -15.44
N GLY A 86 7.46 5.92 -14.36
CA GLY A 86 7.35 4.46 -14.39
C GLY A 86 5.96 3.98 -14.84
N HIS A 87 5.85 2.68 -15.06
CA HIS A 87 4.58 2.01 -15.36
C HIS A 87 4.15 1.21 -14.13
N PRO A 88 2.95 1.44 -13.57
CA PRO A 88 2.42 0.63 -12.49
C PRO A 88 2.19 -0.82 -12.93
N SER A 89 2.59 -1.76 -12.08
CA SER A 89 2.33 -3.19 -12.27
C SER A 89 0.84 -3.49 -12.29
N LEU A 90 0.46 -4.50 -13.06
CA LEU A 90 -0.88 -5.09 -13.05
C LEU A 90 -0.93 -6.39 -12.24
N ASP A 91 0.22 -6.85 -11.74
CA ASP A 91 0.28 -8.05 -10.93
C ASP A 91 -0.33 -7.79 -9.54
N ILE A 92 -0.65 -8.88 -8.86
CA ILE A 92 -1.10 -8.86 -7.47
C ILE A 92 -0.09 -9.69 -6.70
N GLY A 93 0.37 -9.17 -5.57
CA GLY A 93 1.29 -9.88 -4.67
C GLY A 93 0.67 -11.19 -4.15
N PRO A 94 1.43 -11.99 -3.38
CA PRO A 94 0.96 -13.28 -2.90
C PRO A 94 -0.38 -13.19 -2.15
N LEU A 95 -1.37 -13.93 -2.64
CA LEU A 95 -2.67 -14.10 -1.98
C LEU A 95 -2.64 -15.39 -1.13
N LEU A 96 -1.82 -15.38 -0.08
CA LEU A 96 -1.82 -16.46 0.91
C LEU A 96 -3.17 -16.50 1.64
N GLU A 97 -3.84 -17.64 1.55
CA GLU A 97 -5.09 -17.96 2.23
C GLU A 97 -5.04 -19.46 2.53
N THR A 98 -4.89 -19.85 3.80
CA THR A 98 -4.63 -21.26 4.16
C THR A 98 -5.88 -22.15 4.19
N HIS A 99 -7.04 -21.63 3.76
CA HIS A 99 -8.38 -22.20 3.89
C HIS A 99 -8.79 -22.46 5.34
N ARG A 100 -8.10 -21.82 6.30
CA ARG A 100 -8.38 -21.91 7.73
C ARG A 100 -8.78 -20.53 8.23
N HIS A 101 -10.06 -20.37 8.55
CA HIS A 101 -10.65 -19.06 8.86
C HIS A 101 -11.02 -18.91 10.33
N THR A 102 -10.21 -19.48 11.23
CA THR A 102 -10.32 -19.06 12.63
C THR A 102 -9.83 -17.62 12.74
N ILE A 103 -10.31 -16.89 13.76
CA ILE A 103 -9.93 -15.49 13.92
C ILE A 103 -8.41 -15.40 14.12
N GLU A 104 -7.83 -16.32 14.88
CA GLU A 104 -6.40 -16.41 15.15
C GLU A 104 -5.61 -16.55 13.84
N GLN A 105 -5.99 -17.48 12.96
CA GLN A 105 -5.30 -17.70 11.70
C GLN A 105 -5.40 -16.49 10.76
N ILE A 106 -6.57 -15.85 10.70
CA ILE A 106 -6.75 -14.61 9.93
C ILE A 106 -5.81 -13.52 10.44
N LEU A 107 -5.69 -13.36 11.77
CA LEU A 107 -4.82 -12.35 12.37
C LEU A 107 -3.34 -12.66 12.15
N GLU A 108 -2.93 -13.94 12.19
CA GLU A 108 -1.56 -14.36 11.85
C GLU A 108 -1.24 -14.06 10.39
N GLU A 109 -2.11 -14.44 9.45
CA GLU A 109 -1.92 -14.18 8.01
C GLU A 109 -1.93 -12.68 7.68
N SER A 110 -2.73 -11.88 8.40
CA SER A 110 -2.70 -10.42 8.33
C SER A 110 -1.39 -9.85 8.89
N HIS A 111 -0.89 -10.38 10.01
CA HIS A 111 0.37 -9.91 10.59
C HIS A 111 1.57 -10.19 9.68
N GLU A 112 1.61 -11.36 9.03
CA GLU A 112 2.62 -11.66 8.01
C GLU A 112 2.56 -10.66 6.85
N HIS A 113 1.35 -10.38 6.36
CA HIS A 113 1.14 -9.42 5.27
C HIS A 113 1.67 -8.01 5.61
N GLU A 114 1.33 -7.47 6.79
CA GLU A 114 1.82 -6.15 7.20
C GLU A 114 3.33 -6.14 7.45
N SER A 115 3.88 -7.27 7.89
CA SER A 115 5.34 -7.41 8.07
C SER A 115 6.06 -7.31 6.73
N ASP A 116 5.54 -7.95 5.68
CA ASP A 116 6.10 -7.90 4.33
C ASP A 116 6.01 -6.48 3.74
N ALA A 117 4.85 -5.81 3.89
CA ALA A 117 4.67 -4.43 3.44
C ALA A 117 5.65 -3.47 4.15
N LEU A 118 5.81 -3.60 5.47
CA LEU A 118 6.75 -2.79 6.25
C LEU A 118 8.20 -2.95 5.78
N VAL A 119 8.62 -4.16 5.38
CA VAL A 119 9.96 -4.37 4.80
C VAL A 119 10.14 -3.57 3.52
N CYS A 120 9.17 -3.60 2.61
CA CYS A 120 9.23 -2.84 1.36
C CYS A 120 9.24 -1.33 1.59
N TYR A 121 8.44 -0.82 2.54
CA TYR A 121 8.47 0.62 2.87
C TYR A 121 9.79 1.06 3.51
N ARG A 122 10.41 0.22 4.34
CA ARG A 122 11.76 0.49 4.87
C ARG A 122 12.82 0.48 3.78
N GLU A 123 12.74 -0.45 2.82
CA GLU A 123 13.63 -0.41 1.65
C GLU A 123 13.45 0.88 0.85
N LEU A 124 12.20 1.30 0.61
CA LEU A 124 11.93 2.56 -0.08
C LEU A 124 12.56 3.74 0.65
N LEU A 125 12.42 3.82 1.99
CA LEU A 125 13.03 4.87 2.79
C LEU A 125 14.55 4.93 2.59
N GLU A 126 15.25 3.79 2.66
CA GLU A 126 16.71 3.75 2.45
C GLU A 126 17.14 4.22 1.06
N LEU A 127 16.32 3.99 0.03
CA LEU A 127 16.61 4.44 -1.33
C LEU A 127 16.47 5.98 -1.49
N VAL A 128 15.56 6.60 -0.74
CA VAL A 128 15.13 8.00 -0.98
C VAL A 128 15.50 8.98 0.12
N LYS A 129 15.92 8.48 1.29
CA LYS A 129 16.30 9.28 2.46
C LYS A 129 17.39 10.29 2.12
N ASP A 130 17.22 11.52 2.60
CA ASP A 130 18.10 12.68 2.38
C ASP A 130 18.26 13.07 0.88
N ARG A 131 17.45 12.48 -0.02
CA ARG A 131 17.53 12.68 -1.49
C ARG A 131 16.21 13.15 -2.11
N SER A 132 15.08 12.75 -1.54
CA SER A 132 13.74 13.16 -1.98
C SER A 132 12.82 13.33 -0.79
N VAL A 133 12.56 14.59 -0.41
CA VAL A 133 11.62 14.92 0.67
C VAL A 133 10.23 14.30 0.41
N LEU A 134 9.75 14.32 -0.83
CA LEU A 134 8.43 13.78 -1.15
C LEU A 134 8.34 12.28 -0.87
N LEU A 135 9.29 11.50 -1.37
CA LEU A 135 9.27 10.04 -1.24
C LEU A 135 9.68 9.60 0.17
N GLU A 136 10.54 10.37 0.84
CA GLU A 136 10.93 10.13 2.23
C GLU A 136 9.73 10.31 3.17
N GLU A 137 8.99 11.41 3.06
CA GLU A 137 7.81 11.64 3.90
C GLU A 137 6.72 10.59 3.63
N TYR A 138 6.53 10.20 2.36
CA TYR A 138 5.65 9.09 2.02
C TYR A 138 6.07 7.79 2.72
N ALA A 139 7.33 7.37 2.55
CA ALA A 139 7.83 6.13 3.16
C ALA A 139 7.74 6.15 4.69
N ARG A 140 8.10 7.27 5.34
CA ARG A 140 7.99 7.42 6.81
C ARG A 140 6.56 7.32 7.30
N THR A 141 5.62 7.95 6.59
CA THR A 141 4.19 7.90 6.94
C THR A 141 3.66 6.48 6.86
N GLN A 142 3.96 5.76 5.77
CA GLN A 142 3.52 4.37 5.60
C GLN A 142 4.18 3.43 6.62
N ILE A 143 5.48 3.58 6.91
CA ILE A 143 6.16 2.82 7.98
C ILE A 143 5.43 2.98 9.32
N ALA A 144 5.07 4.21 9.69
CA ALA A 144 4.37 4.47 10.95
C ALA A 144 2.96 3.85 10.97
N SER A 145 2.28 3.81 9.81
CA SER A 145 0.99 3.12 9.67
C SER A 145 1.14 1.63 9.89
N GLU A 146 2.08 0.97 9.20
CA GLU A 146 2.28 -0.47 9.33
C GLU A 146 2.76 -0.90 10.72
N GLU A 147 3.63 -0.11 11.36
CA GLU A 147 4.01 -0.37 12.75
C GLU A 147 2.81 -0.25 13.71
N THR A 148 1.85 0.64 13.40
CA THR A 148 0.60 0.76 14.16
C THR A 148 -0.32 -0.45 13.90
N HIS A 149 -0.46 -0.89 12.66
CA HIS A 149 -1.24 -2.08 12.30
C HIS A 149 -0.71 -3.34 13.00
N LEU A 150 0.59 -3.58 12.91
CA LEU A 150 1.26 -4.70 13.59
C LEU A 150 1.07 -4.65 15.10
N ALA A 151 1.18 -3.47 15.71
CA ALA A 151 0.94 -3.30 17.15
C ALA A 151 -0.52 -3.63 17.54
N GLU A 152 -1.49 -3.31 16.68
CA GLU A 152 -2.89 -3.62 16.94
C GLU A 152 -3.19 -5.12 16.75
N LEU A 153 -2.72 -5.72 15.66
CA LEU A 153 -2.78 -7.17 15.44
C LEU A 153 -2.18 -7.95 16.61
N ALA A 154 -1.01 -7.51 17.09
CA ALA A 154 -0.35 -8.12 18.23
C ALA A 154 -1.16 -8.02 19.53
N LYS A 155 -1.99 -6.99 19.72
CA LYS A 155 -2.94 -6.93 20.85
C LYS A 155 -4.11 -7.87 20.64
N MET A 156 -4.65 -7.94 19.44
CA MET A 156 -5.77 -8.82 19.10
C MET A 156 -5.45 -10.31 19.26
N MET A 157 -4.18 -10.69 19.06
CA MET A 157 -3.70 -12.07 19.24
C MET A 157 -3.34 -12.43 20.69
N ARG A 158 -3.31 -11.46 21.62
CA ARG A 158 -3.01 -11.76 23.03
C ARG A 158 -4.22 -12.42 23.69
N VAL A 159 -3.98 -13.61 24.25
CA VAL A 159 -4.89 -14.29 25.16
C VAL A 159 -4.30 -14.22 26.56
N ASP A 160 -4.97 -13.49 27.44
CA ASP A 160 -4.66 -13.43 28.89
C ASP A 160 -5.09 -14.71 29.61
#